data_AF-A0A9D1Q688-F1
#
_entry.id   AF-A0A9D1Q688-F1
#
_cell.length_a   1.000
_cell.length_b   1.000
_cell.length_c   1.000
_cell.angle_alpha   90.00
_cell.angle_beta   90.00
_cell.angle_gamma   90.00
#
_symmetry.space_group_name_H-M   'P 1'
#
loop_
_entity.id
_entity.type
_entity.pdbx_description
1 polymer ?
#
loop_
_entity_poly.entity_id
_entity_poly.type
_entity_poly.pdbx_seq_one_letter_code
_entity_poly.pdbx_strand_id
1 'polypeptide(L)'
;MQKLIKHTLYLFLIIMGITALITLFGIIYIWSHEGTKLLYLEWLIGAIIIEIAAVIFIIAKKGVKYLPDVQINKTNKETLNFMTSFISTGSSATIVSNRVSWLANNDKLITILQKKIQEGIRIEIITPKAVSQKLQDNLRGATFIVTKEISPPESRFTLINGERSGSEKLAIARGAHPQHEITIFDSNSGPQIIAMAKDIIRKSKELAHAE
;
A
#
# COMPACT_ATOMS: atom_id res chain seq x y z
N MET A 1 5.67 -10.71 -6.81
CA MET A 1 5.89 -11.45 -5.55
C MET A 1 4.65 -11.55 -4.67
N GLN A 2 3.94 -10.44 -4.45
CA GLN A 2 2.82 -10.43 -3.52
C GLN A 2 1.57 -11.22 -3.94
N LYS A 3 1.24 -11.25 -5.24
CA LYS A 3 0.18 -12.14 -5.78
C LYS A 3 0.49 -13.61 -5.52
N LEU A 4 1.76 -13.99 -5.59
CA LEU A 4 2.23 -15.34 -5.30
C LEU A 4 2.11 -15.62 -3.79
N ILE A 5 2.51 -14.68 -2.91
CA ILE A 5 2.33 -14.80 -1.46
C ILE A 5 0.84 -14.98 -1.09
N LYS A 6 -0.06 -14.17 -1.66
CA LYS A 6 -1.51 -14.31 -1.45
C LYS A 6 -1.99 -15.70 -1.90
N HIS A 7 -1.57 -16.14 -3.09
CA HIS A 7 -1.95 -17.44 -3.61
C HIS A 7 -1.42 -18.60 -2.76
N THR A 8 -0.16 -18.54 -2.33
CA THR A 8 0.45 -19.52 -1.42
C THR A 8 -0.26 -19.55 -0.07
N LEU A 9 -0.62 -18.39 0.49
CA LEU A 9 -1.39 -18.31 1.74
C LEU A 9 -2.75 -19.00 1.59
N TYR A 10 -3.49 -18.69 0.52
CA TYR A 10 -4.79 -19.34 0.28
C TYR A 10 -4.64 -20.83 0.03
N LEU A 11 -3.66 -21.26 -0.76
CA LEU A 11 -3.38 -22.67 -1.01
C LEU A 11 -3.04 -23.40 0.29
N PHE A 12 -2.20 -22.81 1.15
CA PHE A 12 -1.88 -23.35 2.46
C PHE A 12 -3.12 -23.48 3.36
N LEU A 13 -3.98 -22.45 3.40
CA LEU A 13 -5.24 -22.50 4.17
C LEU A 13 -6.20 -23.58 3.63
N ILE A 14 -6.27 -23.75 2.31
CA ILE A 14 -7.08 -24.80 1.67
C ILE A 14 -6.55 -26.19 2.03
N ILE A 15 -5.24 -26.42 1.89
CA ILE A 15 -4.62 -27.70 2.24
C ILE A 15 -4.86 -28.00 3.72
N MET A 16 -4.60 -27.04 4.61
CA MET A 16 -4.86 -27.19 6.04
C MET A 16 -6.32 -27.51 6.33
N GLY A 17 -7.27 -26.83 5.67
CA GLY A 17 -8.70 -27.10 5.80
C GLY A 17 -9.09 -28.49 5.31
N ILE A 18 -8.56 -28.94 4.17
CA ILE A 18 -8.79 -30.29 3.63
C ILE A 18 -8.18 -31.35 4.56
N THR A 19 -6.96 -31.16 5.04
CA THR A 19 -6.31 -32.07 5.99
C THR A 19 -7.14 -32.18 7.26
N ALA A 20 -7.60 -31.05 7.82
CA ALA A 20 -8.48 -31.04 8.99
C ALA A 20 -9.79 -31.81 8.74
N LEU A 21 -10.42 -31.64 7.57
CA LEU A 21 -11.62 -32.39 7.18
C LEU A 21 -11.35 -33.89 7.04
N ILE A 22 -10.24 -34.29 6.43
CA ILE A 22 -9.87 -35.72 6.29
C ILE A 22 -9.63 -36.33 7.67
N THR A 23 -8.92 -35.63 8.56
CA THR A 23 -8.72 -36.06 9.95
C THR A 23 -10.08 -36.21 10.66
N LEU A 24 -11.00 -35.27 10.46
CA LEU A 24 -12.36 -35.33 10.99
C LEU A 24 -13.11 -36.58 10.52
N PHE A 25 -13.09 -36.86 9.22
CA PHE A 25 -13.73 -38.03 8.64
C PHE A 25 -13.10 -39.34 9.17
N GLY A 26 -11.78 -39.38 9.32
CA GLY A 26 -11.08 -40.54 9.91
C GLY A 26 -11.51 -40.79 11.36
N ILE A 27 -11.63 -39.72 12.15
CA ILE A 27 -12.10 -39.81 13.54
C ILE A 27 -13.56 -40.30 13.58
N ILE A 28 -14.46 -39.74 12.76
CA ILE A 28 -15.86 -40.17 12.67
C ILE A 28 -15.97 -41.64 12.25
N TYR A 29 -15.14 -42.08 11.29
CA TYR A 29 -15.12 -43.45 10.80
C TYR A 29 -14.74 -44.44 11.90
N ILE A 30 -13.64 -44.18 12.61
CA ILE A 30 -13.18 -44.99 13.76
C ILE A 30 -14.26 -45.02 14.85
N TRP A 31 -14.85 -43.87 15.16
CA TRP A 31 -15.90 -43.77 16.17
C TRP A 31 -17.15 -44.60 15.84
N SER A 32 -17.55 -44.63 14.57
CA SER A 32 -18.71 -45.39 14.08
C SER A 32 -18.45 -46.91 14.02
N HIS A 33 -17.22 -47.34 13.75
CA HIS A 33 -16.88 -48.76 13.54
C HIS A 33 -16.29 -49.47 14.77
N GLU A 34 -15.52 -48.80 15.63
CA GLU A 34 -14.77 -49.48 16.71
C GLU A 34 -15.45 -49.45 18.10
N GLY A 35 -16.60 -48.80 18.25
CA GLY A 35 -17.43 -48.92 19.46
C GLY A 35 -16.78 -48.42 20.77
N THR A 36 -15.70 -47.65 20.68
CA THR A 36 -14.94 -47.15 21.83
C THR A 36 -15.69 -45.96 22.49
N LYS A 37 -16.44 -46.26 23.57
CA LYS A 37 -17.07 -45.24 24.42
C LYS A 37 -16.01 -44.53 25.30
N LEU A 38 -15.32 -43.56 24.73
CA LEU A 38 -14.48 -42.63 25.48
C LEU A 38 -15.32 -41.43 25.92
N LEU A 39 -15.66 -41.37 27.21
CA LEU A 39 -16.39 -40.25 27.80
C LEU A 39 -15.62 -38.94 27.52
N TYR A 40 -16.33 -37.91 27.06
CA TYR A 40 -15.83 -36.56 26.69
C TYR A 40 -15.05 -36.45 25.37
N LEU A 41 -14.78 -37.55 24.65
CA LEU A 41 -14.04 -37.48 23.38
C LEU A 41 -14.78 -36.63 22.34
N GLU A 42 -16.12 -36.75 22.26
CA GLU A 42 -16.96 -35.93 21.37
C GLU A 42 -16.81 -34.43 21.64
N TRP A 43 -16.79 -34.02 22.91
CA TRP A 43 -16.62 -32.63 23.31
C TRP A 43 -15.21 -32.12 22.99
N LEU A 44 -14.20 -32.96 23.19
CA LEU A 44 -12.81 -32.62 22.92
C LEU A 44 -12.56 -32.46 21.40
N ILE A 45 -13.08 -33.39 20.59
CA ILE A 45 -13.04 -33.30 19.13
C ILE A 45 -13.79 -32.04 18.66
N GLY A 46 -15.00 -31.81 19.17
CA GLY A 46 -15.79 -30.61 18.88
C GLY A 46 -15.03 -29.31 19.15
N ALA A 47 -14.36 -29.22 20.31
CA ALA A 47 -13.55 -28.07 20.68
C ALA A 47 -12.38 -27.84 19.71
N ILE A 48 -11.66 -28.89 19.33
CA ILE A 48 -10.51 -28.81 18.40
C ILE A 48 -10.97 -28.35 17.02
N ILE A 49 -12.12 -28.82 16.53
CA ILE A 49 -12.68 -28.40 15.23
C ILE A 49 -12.97 -26.90 15.23
N ILE A 50 -13.65 -26.44 16.28
CA ILE A 50 -14.00 -25.02 16.44
C ILE A 50 -12.73 -24.18 16.51
N GLU A 51 -11.71 -24.64 17.25
CA GLU A 51 -10.43 -23.95 17.36
C GLU A 51 -9.71 -23.83 16.02
N ILE A 52 -9.57 -24.93 15.26
CA ILE A 52 -8.93 -24.91 13.94
C ILE A 52 -9.70 -24.00 12.98
N ALA A 53 -11.02 -24.10 12.93
CA ALA A 53 -11.85 -23.25 12.09
C ALA A 53 -11.72 -21.76 12.47
N ALA A 54 -11.68 -21.45 13.77
CA ALA A 54 -11.48 -20.09 14.26
C ALA A 54 -10.10 -19.54 13.89
N VAL A 55 -9.03 -20.33 14.03
CA VAL A 55 -7.67 -19.92 13.64
C VAL A 55 -7.58 -19.64 12.14
N ILE A 56 -8.08 -20.54 11.29
CA ILE A 56 -8.13 -20.36 9.84
C ILE A 56 -8.89 -19.06 9.50
N PHE A 57 -10.06 -18.86 10.11
CA PHE A 57 -10.88 -17.67 9.87
C PHE A 57 -10.16 -16.38 10.30
N ILE A 58 -9.51 -16.37 11.47
CA ILE A 58 -8.75 -15.23 11.96
C ILE A 58 -7.57 -14.91 11.04
N ILE A 59 -6.80 -15.91 10.60
CA ILE A 59 -5.66 -15.72 9.71
C ILE A 59 -6.12 -15.22 8.34
N ALA A 60 -7.17 -15.81 7.76
CA ALA A 60 -7.72 -15.37 6.49
C ALA A 60 -8.22 -13.92 6.54
N LYS A 61 -8.93 -13.56 7.62
CA LYS A 61 -9.52 -12.21 7.77
C LYS A 61 -8.50 -11.16 8.15
N LYS A 62 -7.61 -11.44 9.11
CA LYS A 62 -6.63 -10.47 9.62
C LYS A 62 -5.35 -10.46 8.79
N GLY A 63 -4.83 -11.60 8.38
CA GLY A 63 -3.56 -11.71 7.64
C GLY A 63 -3.57 -10.98 6.30
N VAL A 64 -4.69 -11.03 5.57
CA VAL A 64 -4.83 -10.33 4.28
C VAL A 64 -4.86 -8.81 4.45
N LYS A 65 -5.36 -8.31 5.59
CA LYS A 65 -5.47 -6.87 5.88
C LYS A 65 -4.10 -6.17 6.03
N TYR A 66 -3.06 -6.90 6.44
CA TYR A 66 -1.71 -6.35 6.66
C TYR A 66 -0.85 -6.34 5.39
N LEU A 67 -1.35 -6.90 4.29
CA LEU A 67 -0.61 -6.95 3.04
C LEU A 67 -0.82 -5.64 2.25
N PRO A 68 0.25 -4.92 1.87
CA PRO A 68 0.13 -3.68 1.09
C PRO A 68 -0.52 -3.94 -0.27
N ASP A 69 -1.06 -2.96 -0.97
CA ASP A 69 -1.48 -3.20 -2.36
C ASP A 69 -0.28 -3.02 -3.31
N VAL A 70 -0.13 -3.87 -4.32
CA VAL A 70 0.96 -3.77 -5.30
C VAL A 70 0.38 -3.74 -6.69
N GLN A 71 0.65 -2.65 -7.39
CA GLN A 71 0.24 -2.44 -8.78
C GLN A 71 1.50 -2.40 -9.66
N ILE A 72 1.48 -3.17 -10.75
CA ILE A 72 2.57 -3.21 -11.72
C ILE A 72 2.10 -2.42 -12.93
N ASN A 73 2.64 -1.23 -13.11
CA ASN A 73 2.35 -0.38 -14.25
C ASN A 73 3.44 -0.58 -15.30
N LYS A 74 3.05 -1.15 -16.44
CA LYS A 74 3.95 -1.48 -17.56
C LYS A 74 4.06 -0.34 -18.56
N THR A 75 3.10 0.60 -18.52
CA THR A 75 3.07 1.74 -19.43
C THR A 75 3.04 3.08 -18.69
N ASN A 76 3.50 4.12 -19.37
CA ASN A 76 3.37 5.50 -18.89
C ASN A 76 1.89 5.87 -18.68
N LYS A 77 0.99 5.45 -19.57
CA LYS A 77 -0.45 5.71 -19.46
C LYS A 77 -1.06 5.12 -18.18
N GLU A 78 -0.71 3.87 -17.85
CA GLU A 78 -1.14 3.22 -16.61
C GLU A 78 -0.63 3.97 -15.37
N THR A 79 0.64 4.39 -15.40
CA THR A 79 1.24 5.18 -14.30
C THR A 79 0.52 6.51 -14.10
N LEU A 80 0.13 7.19 -15.17
CA LEU A 80 -0.60 8.45 -15.11
C LEU A 80 -2.02 8.28 -14.57
N ASN A 81 -2.72 7.25 -15.03
CA ASN A 81 -4.04 6.91 -14.54
C ASN A 81 -3.99 6.55 -13.05
N PHE A 82 -2.98 5.79 -12.65
CA PHE A 82 -2.72 5.48 -11.25
C PHE A 82 -2.53 6.75 -10.42
N MET A 83 -1.58 7.62 -10.80
CA MET A 83 -1.29 8.85 -10.06
C MET A 83 -2.51 9.76 -9.95
N THR A 84 -3.27 9.90 -11.05
CA THR A 84 -4.52 10.67 -11.09
C THR A 84 -5.54 10.11 -10.10
N SER A 85 -5.79 8.81 -10.16
CA SER A 85 -6.75 8.14 -9.29
C SER A 85 -6.31 8.25 -7.82
N PHE A 86 -5.05 7.94 -7.55
CA PHE A 86 -4.46 7.95 -6.22
C PHE A 86 -4.58 9.32 -5.54
N ILE A 87 -4.15 10.38 -6.21
CA ILE A 87 -4.24 11.76 -5.69
C ILE A 87 -5.71 12.17 -5.49
N SER A 88 -6.60 11.75 -6.38
CA SER A 88 -8.04 12.07 -6.27
C SER A 88 -8.73 11.41 -5.08
N THR A 89 -8.14 10.39 -4.45
CA THR A 89 -8.71 9.77 -3.24
C THR A 89 -8.43 10.56 -1.96
N GLY A 90 -7.54 11.55 -2.00
CA GLY A 90 -7.16 12.37 -0.84
C GLY A 90 -7.63 13.82 -0.96
N SER A 91 -7.62 14.53 0.17
CA SER A 91 -7.78 15.99 0.22
C SER A 91 -6.43 16.73 0.19
N SER A 92 -5.33 16.00 0.32
CA SER A 92 -3.96 16.51 0.17
C SER A 92 -3.05 15.45 -0.41
N ALA A 93 -2.03 15.87 -1.15
CA ALA A 93 -1.01 15.01 -1.72
C ALA A 93 0.37 15.67 -1.60
N THR A 94 1.32 14.97 -0.99
CA THR A 94 2.74 15.36 -0.94
C THR A 94 3.51 14.38 -1.82
N ILE A 95 4.12 14.89 -2.88
CA ILE A 95 4.88 14.14 -3.87
C ILE A 95 6.36 14.39 -3.61
N VAL A 96 7.11 13.34 -3.28
CA VAL A 96 8.57 13.39 -3.11
C VAL A 96 9.22 12.71 -4.30
N SER A 97 10.02 13.45 -5.06
CA SER A 97 10.71 12.91 -6.22
C SER A 97 12.06 13.59 -6.46
N ASN A 98 13.08 12.78 -6.76
CA ASN A 98 14.40 13.28 -7.15
C ASN A 98 14.43 13.99 -8.50
N ARG A 99 13.46 13.70 -9.37
CA ARG A 99 13.30 14.31 -10.70
C ARG A 99 11.84 14.60 -10.94
N VAL A 100 11.52 15.80 -11.42
CA VAL A 100 10.15 16.21 -11.79
C VAL A 100 9.92 16.24 -13.30
N SER A 101 10.89 15.77 -14.10
CA SER A 101 10.78 15.74 -15.57
C SER A 101 9.61 14.89 -16.07
N TRP A 102 9.21 13.86 -15.32
CA TRP A 102 8.04 13.03 -15.63
C TRP A 102 6.73 13.82 -15.58
N LEU A 103 6.67 14.88 -14.76
CA LEU A 103 5.54 15.78 -14.65
C LEU A 103 5.62 16.88 -15.71
N ALA A 104 6.81 17.46 -15.91
CA ALA A 104 7.03 18.54 -16.89
C ALA A 104 6.71 18.14 -18.34
N ASN A 105 6.87 16.87 -18.69
CA ASN A 105 6.63 16.34 -20.03
C ASN A 105 5.21 15.77 -20.21
N ASN A 106 4.27 16.07 -19.29
CA ASN A 106 2.95 15.47 -19.30
C ASN A 106 1.82 16.49 -19.10
N ASP A 107 1.43 17.15 -20.18
CA ASP A 107 0.38 18.18 -20.15
C ASP A 107 -0.96 17.66 -19.63
N LYS A 108 -1.29 16.40 -19.92
CA LYS A 108 -2.52 15.76 -19.42
C LYS A 108 -2.52 15.65 -17.89
N LEU A 109 -1.43 15.19 -17.29
CA LEU A 109 -1.30 15.10 -15.84
C LEU A 109 -1.29 16.48 -15.20
N ILE A 110 -0.56 17.43 -15.78
CA ILE A 110 -0.55 18.82 -15.32
C ILE A 110 -1.99 19.39 -15.27
N THR A 111 -2.76 19.19 -16.34
CA THR A 111 -4.15 19.68 -16.43
C THR A 111 -5.03 19.05 -15.35
N ILE A 112 -4.88 17.75 -15.12
CA ILE A 112 -5.61 17.02 -14.07
C ILE A 112 -5.22 17.54 -12.68
N LEU A 113 -3.93 17.69 -12.39
CA LEU A 113 -3.46 18.19 -11.10
C LEU A 113 -3.90 19.63 -10.87
N GLN A 114 -3.84 20.48 -11.89
CA GLN A 114 -4.33 21.86 -11.80
C GLN A 114 -5.83 21.91 -11.49
N LYS A 115 -6.63 21.07 -12.15
CA LYS A 115 -8.06 20.94 -11.84
C LYS A 115 -8.26 20.50 -10.39
N LYS A 116 -7.47 19.55 -9.90
CA LYS A 116 -7.55 19.04 -8.52
C LYS A 116 -7.18 20.12 -7.50
N ILE A 117 -6.20 20.96 -7.80
CA ILE A 117 -5.83 22.12 -6.97
C ILE A 117 -7.00 23.11 -6.92
N GLN A 118 -7.65 23.40 -8.05
CA GLN A 118 -8.84 24.26 -8.12
C GLN A 118 -10.04 23.68 -7.36
N GLU A 119 -10.16 22.35 -7.29
CA GLU A 119 -11.15 21.65 -6.46
C GLU A 119 -10.81 21.66 -4.95
N GLY A 120 -9.69 22.29 -4.55
CA GLY A 120 -9.28 22.46 -3.16
C GLY A 120 -8.33 21.40 -2.61
N ILE A 121 -7.79 20.50 -3.45
CA ILE A 121 -6.77 19.54 -3.02
C ILE A 121 -5.43 20.25 -2.84
N ARG A 122 -4.84 20.15 -1.64
CA ARG A 122 -3.52 20.70 -1.37
C ARG A 122 -2.44 19.80 -1.97
N ILE A 123 -1.68 20.29 -2.95
CA ILE A 123 -0.58 19.56 -3.57
C ILE A 123 0.75 20.19 -3.18
N GLU A 124 1.65 19.38 -2.63
CA GLU A 124 3.02 19.74 -2.31
C GLU A 124 3.97 18.87 -3.13
N ILE A 125 5.01 19.47 -3.73
CA ILE A 125 6.02 18.77 -4.53
C ILE A 125 7.39 19.08 -3.94
N ILE A 126 8.06 18.04 -3.44
CA ILE A 126 9.40 18.12 -2.86
C ILE A 126 10.41 17.54 -3.85
N THR A 127 11.41 18.34 -4.20
CA THR A 127 12.44 17.99 -5.19
C THR A 127 13.78 18.64 -4.83
N PRO A 128 14.92 18.02 -5.13
CA PRO A 128 16.23 18.62 -4.84
C PRO A 128 16.58 19.78 -5.78
N LYS A 129 16.08 19.75 -7.02
CA LYS A 129 16.40 20.75 -8.04
C LYS A 129 15.26 21.72 -8.24
N ALA A 130 15.63 22.98 -8.53
CA ALA A 130 14.67 24.01 -8.90
C ALA A 130 13.80 23.56 -10.08
N VAL A 131 12.52 23.89 -9.98
CA VAL A 131 11.50 23.56 -10.97
C VAL A 131 11.41 24.69 -11.99
N SER A 132 11.23 24.36 -13.27
CA SER A 132 11.10 25.38 -14.32
C SER A 132 9.91 26.31 -14.06
N GLN A 133 10.05 27.59 -14.40
CA GLN A 133 8.99 28.58 -14.23
C GLN A 133 7.70 28.15 -14.93
N LYS A 134 7.81 27.60 -16.15
CA LYS A 134 6.68 27.03 -16.90
C LYS A 134 5.88 26.01 -16.09
N LEU A 135 6.54 25.12 -15.34
CA LEU A 135 5.83 24.11 -14.54
C LEU A 135 5.16 24.73 -13.30
N GLN A 136 5.80 25.71 -12.67
CA GLN A 136 5.20 26.46 -11.56
C GLN A 136 3.95 27.23 -12.04
N ASP A 137 4.05 27.89 -13.19
CA ASP A 137 2.96 28.66 -13.80
C ASP A 137 1.80 27.78 -14.24
N ASN A 138 2.06 26.51 -14.59
CA ASN A 138 1.06 25.53 -14.97
C ASN A 138 0.37 24.86 -13.76
N LEU A 139 1.01 24.84 -12.60
CA LEU A 139 0.51 24.24 -11.35
C LEU A 139 0.30 25.32 -10.28
N ARG A 140 -0.43 26.38 -10.63
CA ARG A 140 -0.70 27.50 -9.73
C ARG A 140 -1.49 27.02 -8.51
N GLY A 141 -0.93 27.26 -7.33
CA GLY A 141 -1.48 26.81 -6.06
C GLY A 141 -0.85 25.53 -5.51
N ALA A 142 -0.01 24.83 -6.30
CA ALA A 142 0.88 23.82 -5.74
C ALA A 142 2.04 24.48 -4.99
N THR A 143 2.44 23.87 -3.88
CA THR A 143 3.63 24.31 -3.14
C THR A 143 4.84 23.51 -3.62
N PHE A 144 5.86 24.20 -4.15
CA PHE A 144 7.12 23.58 -4.55
C PHE A 144 8.17 23.80 -3.47
N ILE A 145 8.77 22.73 -2.99
CA ILE A 145 9.78 22.74 -1.93
C ILE A 145 11.08 22.20 -2.54
N VAL A 146 12.09 23.07 -2.61
CA VAL A 146 13.38 22.75 -3.22
C VAL A 146 14.41 22.51 -2.11
N THR A 147 14.88 21.28 -1.95
CA THR A 147 15.75 20.90 -0.81
C THR A 147 17.24 21.20 -1.05
N LYS A 148 17.67 21.40 -2.31
CA LYS A 148 19.07 21.66 -2.72
C LYS A 148 20.09 20.62 -2.24
N GLU A 149 19.64 19.43 -1.87
CA GLU A 149 20.51 18.36 -1.36
C GLU A 149 21.48 17.85 -2.43
N ILE A 150 22.75 17.67 -2.05
CA ILE A 150 23.80 17.10 -2.92
C ILE A 150 23.52 15.62 -3.23
N SER A 151 23.00 14.88 -2.23
CA SER A 151 22.62 13.48 -2.34
C SER A 151 21.12 13.32 -2.04
N PRO A 152 20.24 13.51 -3.03
CA PRO A 152 18.82 13.40 -2.81
C PRO A 152 18.38 11.94 -2.59
N PRO A 153 17.30 11.72 -1.84
CA PRO A 153 16.77 10.37 -1.64
C PRO A 153 16.39 9.73 -2.98
N GLU A 154 16.78 8.47 -3.16
CA GLU A 154 16.39 7.69 -4.34
C GLU A 154 14.90 7.34 -4.35
N SER A 155 14.28 7.32 -3.16
CA SER A 155 12.88 6.96 -2.98
C SER A 155 11.96 7.98 -3.65
N ARG A 156 11.08 7.48 -4.52
CA ARG A 156 9.99 8.26 -5.12
C ARG A 156 8.69 7.80 -4.52
N PHE A 157 7.98 8.70 -3.85
CA PHE A 157 6.72 8.35 -3.24
C PHE A 157 5.73 9.50 -3.27
N THR A 158 4.45 9.15 -3.19
CA THR A 158 3.35 10.11 -3.02
C THR A 158 2.60 9.71 -1.76
N LEU A 159 2.50 10.63 -0.81
CA LEU A 159 1.71 10.48 0.41
C LEU A 159 0.44 11.31 0.27
N ILE A 160 -0.72 10.68 0.38
CA ILE A 160 -2.00 11.41 0.49
C ILE A 160 -2.46 11.48 1.94
N ASN A 161 -3.15 12.57 2.27
CA ASN A 161 -3.70 12.81 3.60
C ASN A 161 -2.68 12.73 4.75
N GLY A 162 -1.42 13.12 4.51
CA GLY A 162 -0.33 12.97 5.49
C GLY A 162 -0.60 13.61 6.87
N GLU A 163 -1.46 14.63 6.92
CA GLU A 163 -1.85 15.31 8.17
C GLU A 163 -3.02 14.65 8.93
N ARG A 164 -3.67 13.62 8.34
CA ARG A 164 -4.89 13.00 8.89
C ARG A 164 -4.67 11.52 9.23
N SER A 165 -4.34 11.28 10.49
CA SER A 165 -4.18 9.94 11.07
C SER A 165 -5.37 9.01 10.78
N GLY A 166 -5.08 7.82 10.26
CA GLY A 166 -6.05 6.79 9.93
C GLY A 166 -6.53 6.78 8.47
N SER A 167 -6.31 7.88 7.72
CA SER A 167 -6.76 8.04 6.32
C SER A 167 -5.61 8.15 5.32
N GLU A 168 -4.37 7.98 5.79
CA GLU A 168 -3.18 8.13 4.96
C GLU A 168 -3.03 6.94 4.02
N LYS A 169 -2.59 7.25 2.80
CA LYS A 169 -2.07 6.23 1.88
C LYS A 169 -0.76 6.71 1.30
N LEU A 170 0.19 5.79 1.20
CA LEU A 170 1.52 6.05 0.69
C LEU A 170 1.76 5.14 -0.53
N ALA A 171 1.96 5.74 -1.70
CA ALA A 171 2.39 5.03 -2.88
C ALA A 171 3.90 5.20 -3.05
N ILE A 172 4.65 4.10 -3.00
CA ILE A 172 6.10 4.09 -3.24
C ILE A 172 6.35 3.43 -4.60
N ALA A 173 7.01 4.16 -5.50
CA ALA A 173 7.43 3.62 -6.78
C ALA A 173 8.82 2.97 -6.66
N ARG A 174 8.96 1.75 -7.15
CA ARG A 174 10.21 0.97 -7.22
C ARG A 174 10.48 0.55 -8.66
N GLY A 175 11.77 0.41 -9.01
CA GLY A 175 12.23 -0.02 -10.33
C GLY A 175 12.50 1.14 -11.31
N ALA A 176 13.04 0.78 -12.47
CA ALA A 176 13.25 1.67 -13.60
C ALA A 176 12.28 1.31 -14.74
N HIS A 177 11.85 2.29 -15.52
CA HIS A 177 11.05 2.08 -16.73
C HIS A 177 11.65 0.94 -17.58
N PRO A 178 10.85 -0.01 -18.12
CA PRO A 178 9.39 0.00 -18.29
C PRO A 178 8.56 -0.69 -17.21
N GLN A 179 9.15 -1.25 -16.16
CA GLN A 179 8.40 -1.97 -15.12
C GLN A 179 8.42 -1.17 -13.82
N HIS A 180 7.48 -0.23 -13.68
CA HIS A 180 7.28 0.47 -12.41
C HIS A 180 6.39 -0.38 -11.52
N GLU A 181 6.96 -0.86 -10.41
CA GLU A 181 6.18 -1.47 -9.34
C GLU A 181 5.81 -0.38 -8.34
N ILE A 182 4.51 -0.18 -8.12
CA ILE A 182 4.01 0.76 -7.13
C ILE A 182 3.43 -0.03 -5.97
N THR A 183 4.05 0.10 -4.81
CA THR A 183 3.55 -0.47 -3.56
C THR A 183 2.79 0.60 -2.80
N ILE A 184 1.53 0.32 -2.47
CA ILE A 184 0.62 1.19 -1.76
C ILE A 184 0.47 0.68 -0.33
N PHE A 185 0.84 1.51 0.62
CA PHE A 185 0.65 1.28 2.04
C PHE A 185 -0.51 2.14 2.54
N ASP A 186 -1.27 1.61 3.47
CA ASP A 186 -2.28 2.34 4.25
C ASP A 186 -1.98 2.21 5.75
N SER A 187 -2.83 2.80 6.58
CA SER A 187 -2.72 2.77 8.05
C SER A 187 -2.71 1.35 8.64
N ASN A 188 -3.15 0.33 7.89
CA ASN A 188 -3.18 -1.05 8.35
C ASN A 188 -1.99 -1.89 7.83
N SER A 189 -1.56 -1.66 6.60
CA SER A 189 -0.59 -2.48 5.87
C SER A 189 0.85 -2.00 5.98
N GLY A 190 1.08 -0.75 6.38
CA GLY A 190 2.43 -0.22 6.59
C GLY A 190 2.51 1.04 7.43
N PRO A 191 1.98 1.06 8.67
CA PRO A 191 1.98 2.26 9.50
C PRO A 191 3.40 2.78 9.78
N GLN A 192 4.38 1.89 9.97
CA GLN A 192 5.78 2.29 10.20
C GLN A 192 6.41 2.92 8.95
N ILE A 193 6.06 2.43 7.76
CA ILE A 193 6.55 2.96 6.49
C ILE A 193 5.94 4.34 6.21
N ILE A 194 4.66 4.52 6.54
CA ILE A 194 3.99 5.83 6.47
C ILE A 194 4.64 6.82 7.44
N ALA A 195 4.91 6.42 8.68
CA ALA A 195 5.59 7.27 9.65
C ALA A 195 6.97 7.72 9.15
N MET A 196 7.76 6.79 8.59
CA MET A 196 9.05 7.10 7.98
C MET A 196 8.93 8.09 6.82
N ALA A 197 7.93 7.92 5.95
CA ALA A 197 7.68 8.85 4.85
C ALA A 197 7.33 10.27 5.36
N LYS A 198 6.54 10.37 6.43
CA LYS A 198 6.23 11.65 7.08
C LYS A 198 7.49 12.30 7.66
N ASP A 199 8.37 11.54 8.30
CA ASP A 199 9.63 12.06 8.82
C ASP A 199 10.57 12.54 7.71
N ILE A 200 10.64 11.82 6.58
CA ILE A 200 11.38 12.28 5.40
C ILE A 200 10.81 13.62 4.90
N ILE A 201 9.49 13.72 4.74
CA ILE A 201 8.82 14.96 4.33
C ILE A 201 9.16 16.10 5.30
N ARG A 202 9.05 15.86 6.61
CA ARG A 202 9.33 16.87 7.64
C ARG A 202 10.78 17.35 7.56
N LYS A 203 11.76 16.43 7.50
CA LYS A 203 13.18 16.78 7.36
C LYS A 203 13.47 17.54 6.06
N SER A 204 12.86 17.13 4.95
CA SER A 204 13.01 17.85 3.68
C SER A 204 12.47 19.28 3.74
N LYS A 205 11.35 19.50 4.46
CA LYS A 205 10.82 20.85 4.70
C LYS A 205 11.77 21.68 5.58
N GLU A 206 12.27 21.10 6.67
CA GLU A 206 13.25 21.76 7.55
C GLU A 206 14.51 22.18 6.77
N LEU A 207 15.04 21.30 5.92
CA LEU A 207 16.21 21.61 5.07
C LEU A 207 15.95 22.75 4.09
N ALA A 208 14.76 22.81 3.48
CA ALA A 208 14.40 23.89 2.57
C ALA A 208 14.23 25.25 3.27
N HIS A 209 14.05 25.26 4.61
CA HIS A 209 13.90 26.46 5.43
C HIS A 209 15.16 26.79 6.25
N ALA A 210 16.22 25.98 6.17
CA ALA A 210 17.47 26.19 6.92
C ALA A 210 18.44 27.17 6.23
N GLU A 211 17.98 27.88 5.21
CA GLU A 211 18.65 28.98 4.50
C GLU A 211 17.92 30.29 4.74
#